data_AF-A0A016U931-F1
#
_entry.id   AF-A0A016U931-F1
#
_cell.length_a   1.000
_cell.length_b   1.000
_cell.length_c   1.000
_cell.angle_alpha   90.00
_cell.angle_beta   90.00
_cell.angle_gamma   90.00
#
_symmetry.space_group_name_H-M   'P 1'
#
loop_
_entity.id
_entity.type
_entity.pdbx_description
1 polymer ?
#
loop_
_entity_poly.entity_id
_entity_poly.type
_entity_poly.pdbx_seq_one_letter_code
_entity_poly.pdbx_strand_id
1 'polypeptide(L)'
;MFRGEGHGMGVEWFRNGGSAHRSVYAAACGGLLAFYFINWLCGMTRLENLTGFVHPKYQKVEKVFRKNFHDGWEREGAAIAVYHKGELIVDLQGGYADKSAGRKWTSDTRTVVFSTTKAVGALCVAMLVDRGHIAYEDKMCAYWPEFAQHGKENITIDWLMSHRAGLAALDEPISREDAKDFEKMAYVLAKQKPNWEPGTKSGYHAITYGWIVDQIVRRADPKRRSVGQFFKEEVADKYGIDFHIGLPKSEEHTMSRLSMPSTAHLLKEIIHDPRVLIVLGILHLRPPTSIARKVRENPQWFKLEQDVNTFNDPELHGMEQVAALGITKARDLARLFSLMLSGKLFRKV
;
A
#
# COMPACT_ATOMS: atom_id res chain seq x y z
N MET A 1 42.81 58.42 -41.71
CA MET A 1 43.51 59.62 -41.21
C MET A 1 42.58 60.19 -40.14
N PHE A 2 42.70 59.88 -38.86
CA PHE A 2 43.74 60.34 -37.93
C PHE A 2 43.98 59.31 -36.81
N ARG A 3 45.22 59.27 -36.34
CA ARG A 3 45.71 58.50 -35.18
C ARG A 3 45.28 59.16 -33.86
N GLY A 4 45.15 58.37 -32.81
CA GLY A 4 45.15 58.81 -31.41
C GLY A 4 45.79 57.73 -30.53
N GLU A 5 46.91 58.10 -29.90
CA GLU A 5 47.83 57.28 -29.12
C GLU A 5 47.28 56.87 -27.75
N GLY A 6 47.78 55.75 -27.22
CA GLY A 6 47.46 55.24 -25.89
C GLY A 6 48.38 55.76 -24.78
N HIS A 7 48.06 55.31 -23.55
CA HIS A 7 48.81 55.13 -22.28
C HIS A 7 47.73 55.20 -21.17
N GLY A 8 47.68 54.47 -20.07
CA GLY A 8 48.49 53.44 -19.43
C GLY A 8 47.75 53.12 -18.10
N MET A 9 47.63 51.85 -17.73
CA MET A 9 46.95 51.39 -16.52
C MET A 9 47.76 51.68 -15.25
N GLY A 10 47.07 51.95 -14.13
CA GLY A 10 47.69 52.13 -12.82
C GLY A 10 46.72 52.11 -11.62
N VAL A 11 46.26 50.90 -11.27
CA VAL A 11 46.08 50.34 -9.90
C VAL A 11 45.64 51.27 -8.76
N GLU A 12 44.39 51.16 -8.29
CA GLU A 12 44.02 51.32 -6.86
C GLU A 12 42.56 50.93 -6.51
N TRP A 13 42.13 49.65 -6.58
CA TRP A 13 40.78 49.27 -6.06
C TRP A 13 40.65 47.88 -5.40
N PHE A 14 41.73 47.14 -5.16
CA PHE A 14 41.67 45.84 -4.45
C PHE A 14 42.20 45.93 -3.02
N ARG A 15 41.46 46.59 -2.14
CA ARG A 15 41.64 46.46 -0.69
C ARG A 15 40.36 46.92 0.01
N ASN A 16 39.35 46.03 0.12
CA ASN A 16 38.33 46.00 1.20
C ASN A 16 37.12 45.06 1.00
N GLY A 17 37.07 44.19 -0.03
CA GLY A 17 35.90 43.32 -0.26
C GLY A 17 35.86 41.95 0.47
N GLY A 18 36.90 41.57 1.21
CA GLY A 18 37.15 40.15 1.57
C GLY A 18 36.48 39.63 2.86
N SER A 19 36.10 40.48 3.81
CA SER A 19 35.64 40.03 5.13
C SER A 19 34.13 39.82 5.23
N ALA A 20 33.32 40.67 4.57
CA ALA A 20 31.86 40.60 4.63
C ALA A 20 31.29 39.39 3.87
N HIS A 21 31.88 39.00 2.73
CA HIS A 21 31.39 37.82 2.00
C HIS A 21 31.68 36.51 2.75
N ARG A 22 32.84 36.37 3.41
CA ARG A 22 33.17 35.14 4.17
C ARG A 22 32.28 34.96 5.40
N SER A 23 31.85 36.04 6.06
CA SER A 23 30.97 35.95 7.24
C SER A 23 29.53 35.56 6.86
N VAL A 24 29.02 36.03 5.72
CA VAL A 24 27.68 35.67 5.22
C VAL A 24 27.62 34.21 4.78
N TYR A 25 28.64 33.69 4.08
CA TYR A 25 28.72 32.27 3.74
C TYR A 25 28.89 31.36 4.97
N ALA A 26 29.72 31.75 5.95
CA ALA A 26 29.87 31.01 7.19
C ALA A 26 28.59 31.02 8.05
N ALA A 27 27.86 32.14 8.10
CA ALA A 27 26.58 32.24 8.80
C ALA A 27 25.47 31.46 8.09
N ALA A 28 25.43 31.46 6.75
CA ALA A 28 24.49 30.67 5.97
C ALA A 28 24.76 29.16 6.09
N CYS A 29 26.03 28.73 6.03
CA CYS A 29 26.42 27.34 6.27
C CYS A 29 26.18 26.91 7.72
N GLY A 30 26.43 27.79 8.70
CA GLY A 30 26.13 27.55 10.11
C GLY A 30 24.63 27.45 10.41
N GLY A 31 23.80 28.29 9.77
CA GLY A 31 22.34 28.23 9.84
C GLY A 31 21.76 26.99 9.17
N LEU A 32 22.30 26.57 8.03
CA LEU A 32 21.95 25.30 7.38
C LEU A 32 22.36 24.10 8.23
N LEU A 33 23.59 24.07 8.77
CA LEU A 33 24.05 23.01 9.66
C LEU A 33 23.24 22.96 10.95
N ALA A 34 22.89 24.10 11.54
CA ALA A 34 22.02 24.16 12.71
C ALA A 34 20.59 23.72 12.38
N PHE A 35 20.04 24.09 11.22
CA PHE A 35 18.72 23.63 10.76
C PHE A 35 18.71 22.12 10.48
N TYR A 36 19.76 21.58 9.86
CA TYR A 36 19.93 20.14 9.67
C TYR A 36 20.17 19.43 11.00
N PHE A 37 20.94 20.00 11.92
CA PHE A 37 21.21 19.43 13.23
C PHE A 37 19.98 19.45 14.15
N ILE A 38 19.18 20.52 14.10
CA ILE A 38 17.89 20.64 14.81
C ILE A 38 16.85 19.72 14.18
N ASN A 39 16.75 19.63 12.84
CA ASN A 39 15.87 18.65 12.20
C ASN A 39 16.36 17.21 12.40
N TRP A 40 17.65 16.99 12.53
CA TRP A 40 18.25 15.70 12.86
C TRP A 40 17.96 15.32 14.33
N LEU A 41 18.04 16.27 15.27
CA LEU A 41 17.61 16.10 16.66
C LEU A 41 16.09 15.90 16.79
N CYS A 42 15.29 16.69 16.07
CA CYS A 42 13.82 16.58 16.04
C CYS A 42 13.34 15.34 15.25
N GLY A 43 14.16 14.83 14.34
CA GLY A 43 13.92 13.63 13.54
C GLY A 43 14.30 12.33 14.25
N MET A 44 15.07 12.40 15.34
CA MET A 44 15.23 11.28 16.27
C MET A 44 13.95 11.14 17.09
N THR A 45 12.91 10.54 16.50
CA THR A 45 11.83 9.98 17.31
C THR A 45 12.42 8.84 18.13
N ARG A 46 12.83 9.15 19.37
CA ARG A 46 13.14 8.12 20.35
C ARG A 46 11.88 7.29 20.53
N LEU A 47 11.99 6.00 20.24
CA LEU A 47 10.88 5.07 20.40
C LEU A 47 10.75 4.73 21.89
N GLU A 48 10.11 5.63 22.64
CA GLU A 48 9.94 5.51 24.09
C GLU A 48 8.88 4.47 24.46
N ASN A 49 7.87 4.30 23.61
CA ASN A 49 6.74 3.39 23.85
C ASN A 49 6.83 2.08 23.07
N LEU A 50 8.04 1.52 22.88
CA LEU A 50 8.13 0.18 22.30
C LEU A 50 7.55 -0.83 23.28
N THR A 51 6.60 -1.63 22.81
CA THR A 51 5.97 -2.72 23.56
C THR A 51 6.04 -4.02 22.77
N GLY A 52 5.89 -5.13 23.47
CA GLY A 52 5.85 -6.47 22.88
C GLY A 52 6.99 -7.37 23.34
N PHE A 53 7.32 -8.38 22.53
CA PHE A 53 8.25 -9.45 22.84
C PHE A 53 9.11 -9.82 21.63
N VAL A 54 10.36 -10.20 21.90
CA VAL A 54 11.25 -10.85 20.94
C VAL A 54 11.91 -12.03 21.61
N HIS A 55 11.80 -13.20 20.98
CA HIS A 55 12.48 -14.40 21.44
C HIS A 55 14.01 -14.17 21.45
N PRO A 56 14.76 -14.62 22.49
CA PRO A 56 16.17 -14.24 22.69
C PRO A 56 17.10 -14.42 21.48
N LYS A 57 16.86 -15.47 20.67
CA LYS A 57 17.63 -15.73 19.44
C LYS A 57 17.46 -14.67 18.34
N TYR A 58 16.42 -13.85 18.40
CA TYR A 58 16.05 -12.88 17.37
C TYR A 58 16.14 -11.42 17.83
N GLN A 59 16.85 -11.12 18.93
CA GLN A 59 17.03 -9.76 19.46
C GLN A 59 17.53 -8.73 18.43
N LYS A 60 18.21 -9.17 17.36
CA LYS A 60 18.61 -8.29 16.25
C LYS A 60 17.40 -7.60 15.59
N VAL A 61 16.23 -8.24 15.56
CA VAL A 61 15.01 -7.66 14.99
C VAL A 61 14.58 -6.43 15.79
N GLU A 62 14.54 -6.50 17.11
CA GLU A 62 14.22 -5.32 17.95
C GLU A 62 15.22 -4.19 17.73
N LYS A 63 16.52 -4.51 17.66
CA LYS A 63 17.58 -3.51 17.44
C LYS A 63 17.38 -2.77 16.11
N VAL A 64 17.08 -3.49 15.03
CA VAL A 64 16.82 -2.90 13.71
C VAL A 64 15.51 -2.13 13.72
N PHE A 65 14.46 -2.68 14.31
CA PHE A 65 13.16 -2.00 14.42
C PHE A 65 13.30 -0.64 15.12
N ARG A 66 13.93 -0.60 16.31
CA ARG A 66 14.25 0.66 17.02
C ARG A 66 15.09 1.61 16.17
N LYS A 67 16.10 1.07 15.47
CA LYS A 67 16.97 1.88 14.61
C LYS A 67 16.17 2.59 13.51
N ASN A 68 15.15 1.96 12.93
CA ASN A 68 14.34 2.62 11.91
C ASN A 68 13.62 3.87 12.46
N PHE A 69 13.13 3.84 13.70
CA PHE A 69 12.57 5.03 14.35
C PHE A 69 13.63 6.08 14.66
N HIS A 70 14.78 5.66 15.20
CA HIS A 70 15.88 6.58 15.55
C HIS A 70 16.47 7.28 14.32
N ASP A 71 16.61 6.56 13.22
CA ASP A 71 17.09 7.09 11.95
C ASP A 71 16.04 7.95 11.24
N GLY A 72 14.78 7.96 11.70
CA GLY A 72 13.67 8.66 11.06
C GLY A 72 13.18 8.00 9.76
N TRP A 73 13.37 6.69 9.61
CA TRP A 73 12.72 5.88 8.56
C TRP A 73 11.27 5.56 8.96
N GLU A 74 11.04 5.24 10.23
CA GLU A 74 9.69 5.11 10.80
C GLU A 74 9.30 6.42 11.49
N ARG A 75 8.45 7.21 10.81
CA ARG A 75 8.16 8.60 11.20
C ARG A 75 7.02 8.73 12.22
N GLU A 76 6.18 7.70 12.30
CA GLU A 76 4.97 7.69 13.11
C GLU A 76 4.91 6.46 14.01
N GLY A 77 4.18 5.43 13.62
CA GLY A 77 4.08 4.16 14.33
C GLY A 77 4.14 3.00 13.37
N ALA A 78 4.61 1.88 13.89
CA ALA A 78 4.75 0.64 13.14
C ALA A 78 4.58 -0.55 14.08
N ALA A 79 4.27 -1.69 13.50
CA ALA A 79 4.25 -2.97 14.18
C ALA A 79 4.83 -4.07 13.28
N ILE A 80 5.46 -5.06 13.90
CA ILE A 80 6.01 -6.24 13.23
C ILE A 80 5.69 -7.47 14.07
N ALA A 81 5.21 -8.52 13.41
CA ALA A 81 5.04 -9.83 14.01
C ALA A 81 5.62 -10.91 13.11
N VAL A 82 6.25 -11.92 13.71
CA VAL A 82 6.85 -13.04 12.99
C VAL A 82 6.46 -14.33 13.68
N TYR A 83 5.87 -15.24 12.91
CA TYR A 83 5.65 -16.62 13.30
C TYR A 83 6.70 -17.52 12.63
N HIS A 84 7.25 -18.46 13.39
CA HIS A 84 8.13 -19.50 12.87
C HIS A 84 7.62 -20.86 13.35
N LYS A 85 7.28 -21.75 12.41
CA LYS A 85 6.70 -23.08 12.70
C LYS A 85 5.48 -23.04 13.63
N GLY A 86 4.63 -22.02 13.48
CA GLY A 86 3.42 -21.84 14.28
C GLY A 86 3.63 -21.11 15.61
N GLU A 87 4.87 -20.79 15.99
CA GLU A 87 5.18 -20.06 17.21
C GLU A 87 5.43 -18.58 16.93
N LEU A 88 4.84 -17.69 17.73
CA LEU A 88 5.09 -16.26 17.69
C LEU A 88 6.48 -15.96 18.29
N ILE A 89 7.44 -15.59 17.46
CA ILE A 89 8.84 -15.37 17.88
C ILE A 89 9.22 -13.89 17.95
N VAL A 90 8.48 -13.02 17.26
CA VAL A 90 8.62 -11.56 17.33
C VAL A 90 7.23 -10.96 17.31
N ASP A 91 7.00 -9.99 18.16
CA ASP A 91 5.81 -9.16 18.20
C ASP A 91 6.17 -7.82 18.82
N LEU A 92 6.40 -6.82 17.99
CA LEU A 92 6.85 -5.50 18.40
C LEU A 92 5.96 -4.43 17.81
N GLN A 93 5.72 -3.39 18.57
CA GLN A 93 4.97 -2.23 18.11
C GLN A 93 5.35 -0.99 18.90
N GLY A 94 5.19 0.19 18.30
CA GLY A 94 5.38 1.45 19.00
C GLY A 94 5.22 2.65 18.08
N GLY A 95 5.49 3.83 18.64
CA GLY A 95 5.27 5.10 17.96
C GLY A 95 3.83 5.57 18.09
N TYR A 96 3.28 6.17 17.04
CA TYR A 96 1.96 6.79 17.05
C TYR A 96 0.97 6.06 16.14
N ALA A 97 -0.22 5.79 16.66
CA ALA A 97 -1.37 5.44 15.83
C ALA A 97 -1.92 6.68 15.11
N ASP A 98 -1.86 7.85 15.75
CA ASP A 98 -2.14 9.14 15.13
C ASP A 98 -1.23 10.19 15.75
N LYS A 99 -0.22 10.61 14.98
CA LYS A 99 0.77 11.60 15.45
C LYS A 99 0.15 12.98 15.64
N SER A 100 -0.84 13.35 14.82
CA SER A 100 -1.50 14.66 14.89
C SER A 100 -2.35 14.82 16.14
N ALA A 101 -2.94 13.72 16.62
CA ALA A 101 -3.70 13.65 17.87
C ALA A 101 -2.85 13.22 19.08
N GLY A 102 -1.54 12.96 18.89
CA GLY A 102 -0.67 12.42 19.94
C GLY A 102 -1.01 11.00 20.42
N ARG A 103 -1.91 10.29 19.73
CA ARG A 103 -2.37 8.96 20.11
C ARG A 103 -1.29 7.92 19.81
N LYS A 104 -0.85 7.22 20.86
CA LYS A 104 0.19 6.20 20.78
C LYS A 104 -0.32 4.92 20.12
N TRP A 105 0.58 4.21 19.45
CA TRP A 105 0.31 2.86 18.95
C TRP A 105 0.15 1.89 20.13
N THR A 106 -0.88 1.06 20.08
CA THR A 106 -1.20 0.04 21.09
C THR A 106 -1.44 -1.32 20.44
N SER A 107 -1.64 -2.37 21.24
CA SER A 107 -1.96 -3.73 20.75
C SER A 107 -3.31 -3.79 20.03
N ASP A 108 -4.16 -2.79 20.24
CA ASP A 108 -5.47 -2.69 19.61
C ASP A 108 -5.44 -1.88 18.32
N THR A 109 -4.32 -1.21 18.02
CA THR A 109 -4.21 -0.37 16.82
C THR A 109 -4.25 -1.21 15.55
N ARG A 110 -5.22 -0.92 14.69
CA ARG A 110 -5.36 -1.50 13.35
C ARG A 110 -4.87 -0.53 12.30
N THR A 111 -4.46 -1.04 11.15
CA THR A 111 -4.08 -0.19 10.00
C THR A 111 -4.55 -0.80 8.69
N VAL A 112 -4.75 0.05 7.68
CA VAL A 112 -5.00 -0.41 6.31
C VAL A 112 -3.71 -1.02 5.77
N VAL A 113 -3.76 -2.29 5.35
CA VAL A 113 -2.58 -3.03 4.86
C VAL A 113 -2.43 -3.02 3.34
N PHE A 114 -3.21 -2.17 2.66
CA PHE A 114 -3.15 -1.96 1.21
C PHE A 114 -3.18 -3.28 0.42
N SER A 115 -2.32 -3.41 -0.58
CA SER A 115 -2.31 -4.54 -1.51
C SER A 115 -2.02 -5.90 -0.86
N THR A 116 -1.58 -5.92 0.40
CA THR A 116 -1.48 -7.17 1.18
C THR A 116 -2.84 -7.88 1.28
N THR A 117 -3.93 -7.11 1.24
CA THR A 117 -5.31 -7.65 1.21
C THR A 117 -5.55 -8.61 0.04
N LYS A 118 -4.85 -8.44 -1.09
CA LYS A 118 -5.00 -9.32 -2.25
C LYS A 118 -4.65 -10.76 -1.95
N ALA A 119 -3.65 -10.98 -1.09
CA ALA A 119 -3.25 -12.31 -0.67
C ALA A 119 -4.35 -12.97 0.20
N VAL A 120 -5.09 -12.19 0.98
CA VAL A 120 -6.27 -12.67 1.73
C VAL A 120 -7.42 -13.03 0.78
N GLY A 121 -7.67 -12.20 -0.23
CA GLY A 121 -8.62 -12.53 -1.30
C GLY A 121 -8.22 -13.79 -2.08
N ALA A 122 -6.92 -13.94 -2.40
CA ALA A 122 -6.39 -15.12 -3.07
C ALA A 122 -6.55 -16.39 -2.21
N LEU A 123 -6.34 -16.29 -0.90
CA LEU A 123 -6.59 -17.38 0.04
C LEU A 123 -8.06 -17.83 -0.02
N CYS A 124 -9.02 -16.91 -0.11
CA CYS A 124 -10.44 -17.27 -0.23
C CYS A 124 -10.71 -18.09 -1.50
N VAL A 125 -10.14 -17.68 -2.63
CA VAL A 125 -10.23 -18.42 -3.91
C VAL A 125 -9.54 -19.79 -3.78
N ALA A 126 -8.34 -19.86 -3.19
CA ALA A 126 -7.63 -21.11 -2.98
C ALA A 126 -8.41 -22.09 -2.10
N MET A 127 -9.12 -21.61 -1.07
CA MET A 127 -10.00 -22.44 -0.24
C MET A 127 -11.19 -22.98 -1.03
N LEU A 128 -11.75 -22.21 -1.96
CA LEU A 128 -12.83 -22.69 -2.84
C LEU A 128 -12.32 -23.74 -3.84
N VAL A 129 -11.08 -23.59 -4.32
CA VAL A 129 -10.39 -24.59 -5.15
C VAL A 129 -10.16 -25.89 -4.38
N ASP A 130 -9.56 -25.80 -3.18
CA ASP A 130 -9.33 -26.95 -2.29
C ASP A 130 -10.63 -27.69 -1.95
N ARG A 131 -11.75 -26.96 -1.86
CA ARG A 131 -13.06 -27.53 -1.58
C ARG A 131 -13.73 -28.19 -2.80
N GLY A 132 -13.16 -28.02 -4.00
CA GLY A 132 -13.67 -28.55 -5.26
C GLY A 132 -14.85 -27.77 -5.84
N HIS A 133 -15.03 -26.50 -5.46
CA HIS A 133 -16.09 -25.65 -6.01
C HIS A 133 -15.71 -25.00 -7.35
N ILE A 134 -14.42 -24.78 -7.56
CA ILE A 134 -13.82 -24.22 -8.79
C ILE A 134 -12.43 -24.83 -8.98
N ALA A 135 -11.89 -24.76 -10.18
CA ALA A 135 -10.50 -25.02 -10.53
C ALA A 135 -9.87 -23.77 -11.17
N TYR A 136 -8.55 -23.66 -11.11
CA TYR A 136 -7.85 -22.52 -11.70
C TYR A 136 -7.93 -22.52 -13.24
N GLU A 137 -8.06 -23.70 -13.83
CA GLU A 137 -8.20 -23.93 -15.27
C GLU A 137 -9.60 -23.63 -15.79
N ASP A 138 -10.59 -23.52 -14.90
CA ASP A 138 -11.96 -23.27 -15.31
C ASP A 138 -12.09 -21.91 -15.99
N LYS A 139 -12.91 -21.87 -17.03
CA LYS A 139 -13.29 -20.63 -17.69
C LYS A 139 -14.27 -19.87 -16.81
N MET A 140 -14.01 -18.57 -16.60
CA MET A 140 -14.90 -17.73 -15.77
C MET A 140 -16.33 -17.72 -16.33
N CYS A 141 -16.50 -17.82 -17.65
CA CYS A 141 -17.82 -17.83 -18.28
C CYS A 141 -18.68 -19.05 -17.95
N ALA A 142 -18.10 -20.16 -17.47
CA ALA A 142 -18.87 -21.30 -16.97
C ALA A 142 -19.67 -20.96 -15.70
N TYR A 143 -19.14 -20.03 -14.89
CA TYR A 143 -19.76 -19.52 -13.67
C TYR A 143 -20.49 -18.20 -13.90
N TRP A 144 -20.07 -17.46 -14.92
CA TRP A 144 -20.53 -16.11 -15.21
C TRP A 144 -20.72 -15.91 -16.72
N PRO A 145 -21.83 -16.38 -17.32
CA PRO A 145 -22.01 -16.39 -18.77
C PRO A 145 -21.84 -15.01 -19.43
N GLU A 146 -22.33 -13.95 -18.80
CA GLU A 146 -22.22 -12.57 -19.28
C GLU A 146 -20.77 -12.09 -19.37
N PHE A 147 -19.84 -12.71 -18.64
CA PHE A 147 -18.42 -12.39 -18.71
C PHE A 147 -17.80 -12.70 -20.08
N ALA A 148 -18.38 -13.60 -20.88
CA ALA A 148 -17.82 -14.02 -22.17
C ALA A 148 -17.77 -12.91 -23.24
N GLN A 149 -18.35 -11.74 -22.98
CA GLN A 149 -18.37 -10.61 -23.91
C GLN A 149 -16.96 -10.11 -24.27
N HIS A 150 -16.81 -9.54 -25.48
CA HIS A 150 -15.58 -8.89 -25.94
C HIS A 150 -14.33 -9.79 -25.95
N GLY A 151 -14.46 -11.07 -26.31
CA GLY A 151 -13.33 -11.98 -26.46
C GLY A 151 -12.82 -12.57 -25.13
N LYS A 152 -13.67 -12.60 -24.10
CA LYS A 152 -13.34 -13.06 -22.74
C LYS A 152 -13.74 -14.51 -22.48
N GLU A 153 -14.27 -15.22 -23.47
CA GLU A 153 -14.80 -16.60 -23.36
C GLU A 153 -13.74 -17.65 -22.96
N ASN A 154 -12.46 -17.35 -23.12
CA ASN A 154 -11.36 -18.25 -22.77
C ASN A 154 -10.59 -17.82 -21.52
N ILE A 155 -11.00 -16.74 -20.85
CA ILE A 155 -10.34 -16.30 -19.62
C ILE A 155 -10.62 -17.31 -18.50
N THR A 156 -9.54 -17.84 -17.93
CA THR A 156 -9.59 -18.76 -16.79
C THR A 156 -9.54 -18.03 -15.45
N ILE A 157 -9.88 -18.74 -14.37
CA ILE A 157 -9.69 -18.25 -13.00
C ILE A 157 -8.21 -17.92 -12.75
N ASP A 158 -7.26 -18.75 -13.21
CA ASP A 158 -5.82 -18.47 -13.14
C ASP A 158 -5.49 -17.09 -13.74
N TRP A 159 -5.97 -16.79 -14.96
CA TRP A 159 -5.65 -15.53 -15.62
C TRP A 159 -6.22 -14.31 -14.88
N LEU A 160 -7.35 -14.47 -14.21
CA LEU A 160 -7.92 -13.43 -13.35
C LEU A 160 -7.05 -13.21 -12.11
N MET A 161 -6.63 -14.30 -11.46
CA MET A 161 -5.80 -14.25 -10.24
C MET A 161 -4.36 -13.79 -10.52
N SER A 162 -3.85 -14.04 -11.73
CA SER A 162 -2.47 -13.74 -12.13
C SER A 162 -2.32 -12.45 -12.94
N HIS A 163 -3.35 -11.59 -12.94
CA HIS A 163 -3.36 -10.30 -13.65
C HIS A 163 -3.20 -10.38 -15.18
N ARG A 164 -3.64 -11.46 -15.82
CA ARG A 164 -3.53 -11.70 -17.28
C ARG A 164 -4.82 -11.47 -18.05
N ALA A 165 -5.93 -11.24 -17.37
CA ALA A 165 -7.26 -11.06 -17.98
C ALA A 165 -7.44 -9.76 -18.79
N GLY A 166 -6.52 -8.80 -18.68
CA GLY A 166 -6.65 -7.51 -19.37
C GLY A 166 -7.69 -6.58 -18.77
N LEU A 167 -8.07 -6.74 -17.51
CA LEU A 167 -9.09 -5.92 -16.83
C LEU A 167 -8.47 -4.98 -15.80
N ALA A 168 -7.27 -4.45 -16.07
CA ALA A 168 -6.55 -3.62 -15.11
C ALA A 168 -7.19 -2.24 -14.93
N ALA A 169 -7.65 -1.63 -16.03
CA ALA A 169 -8.34 -0.35 -16.04
C ALA A 169 -9.76 -0.50 -16.59
N LEU A 170 -10.71 0.20 -15.98
CA LEU A 170 -12.08 0.32 -16.45
C LEU A 170 -12.25 1.61 -17.25
N ASP A 171 -12.98 1.54 -18.36
CA ASP A 171 -13.27 2.70 -19.19
C ASP A 171 -14.41 3.55 -18.60
N GLU A 172 -15.34 2.93 -17.87
CA GLU A 172 -16.41 3.63 -17.16
C GLU A 172 -15.89 4.16 -15.80
N PRO A 173 -16.15 5.44 -15.46
CA PRO A 173 -15.82 5.95 -14.13
C PRO A 173 -16.66 5.24 -13.06
N ILE A 174 -16.02 4.87 -11.95
CA ILE A 174 -16.68 4.18 -10.85
C ILE A 174 -16.93 5.15 -9.70
N SER A 175 -18.20 5.36 -9.33
CA SER A 175 -18.58 6.10 -8.11
C SER A 175 -18.38 5.26 -6.84
N ARG A 176 -18.52 5.87 -5.66
CA ARG A 176 -18.42 5.13 -4.39
C ARG A 176 -19.60 4.18 -4.22
N GLU A 177 -20.76 4.59 -4.71
CA GLU A 177 -22.01 3.84 -4.71
C GLU A 177 -21.89 2.62 -5.64
N ASP A 178 -21.41 2.82 -6.87
CA ASP A 178 -21.15 1.72 -7.81
C ASP A 178 -20.19 0.69 -7.20
N ALA A 179 -19.12 1.15 -6.53
CA ALA A 179 -18.12 0.26 -5.95
C ALA A 179 -18.62 -0.62 -4.80
N LYS A 180 -19.72 -0.22 -4.14
CA LYS A 180 -20.40 -1.00 -3.09
C LYS A 180 -21.43 -1.99 -3.68
N ASP A 181 -21.86 -1.77 -4.91
CA ASP A 181 -22.84 -2.61 -5.60
C ASP A 181 -22.13 -3.71 -6.42
N PHE A 182 -22.22 -4.94 -5.93
CA PHE A 182 -21.57 -6.08 -6.57
C PHE A 182 -22.20 -6.43 -7.93
N GLU A 183 -23.48 -6.17 -8.16
CA GLU A 183 -24.14 -6.44 -9.46
C GLU A 183 -23.72 -5.39 -10.48
N LYS A 184 -23.66 -4.12 -10.06
CA LYS A 184 -23.12 -3.04 -10.89
C LYS A 184 -21.67 -3.31 -11.29
N MET A 185 -20.82 -3.68 -10.33
CA MET A 185 -19.43 -4.01 -10.63
C MET A 185 -19.30 -5.27 -11.49
N ALA A 186 -20.17 -6.26 -11.31
CA ALA A 186 -20.26 -7.40 -12.21
C ALA A 186 -20.50 -6.90 -13.64
N TYR A 187 -21.59 -6.15 -13.86
CA TYR A 187 -21.97 -5.65 -15.17
C TYR A 187 -20.83 -4.88 -15.85
N VAL A 188 -20.18 -3.97 -15.12
CA VAL A 188 -19.06 -3.18 -15.65
C VAL A 188 -17.90 -4.08 -16.07
N LEU A 189 -17.50 -5.04 -15.23
CA LEU A 189 -16.40 -5.97 -15.54
C LEU A 189 -16.73 -6.90 -16.71
N ALA A 190 -17.97 -7.40 -16.81
CA ALA A 190 -18.43 -8.21 -17.93
C ALA A 190 -18.43 -7.43 -19.24
N LYS A 191 -18.84 -6.16 -19.23
CA LYS A 191 -18.87 -5.28 -20.40
C LYS A 191 -17.48 -4.73 -20.77
N GLN A 192 -16.54 -4.66 -19.84
CA GLN A 192 -15.21 -4.12 -20.10
C GLN A 192 -14.50 -4.92 -21.21
N LYS A 193 -14.09 -4.22 -22.27
CA LYS A 193 -13.18 -4.78 -23.28
C LYS A 193 -11.79 -4.92 -22.64
N PRO A 194 -11.12 -6.09 -22.75
CA PRO A 194 -9.77 -6.23 -22.25
C PRO A 194 -8.82 -5.15 -22.78
N ASN A 195 -8.02 -4.56 -21.89
CA ASN A 195 -6.99 -3.56 -22.21
C ASN A 195 -5.87 -4.14 -23.10
N TRP A 196 -5.74 -5.47 -23.14
CA TRP A 196 -4.89 -6.25 -24.05
C TRP A 196 -5.53 -7.63 -24.28
N GLU A 197 -5.05 -8.38 -25.27
CA GLU A 197 -5.50 -9.74 -25.53
C GLU A 197 -5.26 -10.65 -24.30
N PRO A 198 -6.30 -11.21 -23.67
CA PRO A 198 -6.15 -11.97 -22.44
C PRO A 198 -5.12 -13.11 -22.57
N GLY A 199 -4.33 -13.33 -21.52
CA GLY A 199 -3.30 -14.38 -21.49
C GLY A 199 -1.95 -13.98 -22.11
N THR A 200 -1.91 -13.02 -23.03
CA THR A 200 -0.68 -12.62 -23.75
C THR A 200 0.26 -11.72 -22.94
N LYS A 201 -0.27 -10.99 -21.95
CA LYS A 201 0.48 -10.05 -21.09
C LYS A 201 -0.05 -10.12 -19.66
N SER A 202 0.74 -9.62 -18.72
CA SER A 202 0.32 -9.34 -17.35
C SER A 202 0.40 -7.84 -17.08
N GLY A 203 -0.62 -7.31 -16.42
CA GLY A 203 -0.68 -5.91 -16.01
C GLY A 203 -1.46 -5.78 -14.72
N TYR A 204 -0.86 -5.14 -13.71
CA TYR A 204 -1.39 -5.15 -12.35
C TYR A 204 -2.81 -4.58 -12.27
N HIS A 205 -3.76 -5.42 -11.85
CA HIS A 205 -5.16 -5.04 -11.63
C HIS A 205 -5.26 -4.38 -10.24
N ALA A 206 -4.76 -3.15 -10.13
CA ALA A 206 -4.47 -2.54 -8.83
C ALA A 206 -5.71 -2.48 -7.92
N ILE A 207 -6.87 -2.11 -8.47
CA ILE A 207 -8.15 -2.01 -7.78
C ILE A 207 -9.15 -3.05 -8.27
N THR A 208 -9.25 -3.24 -9.59
CA THR A 208 -10.22 -4.17 -10.19
C THR A 208 -10.06 -5.61 -9.74
N TYR A 209 -8.87 -6.02 -9.29
CA TYR A 209 -8.63 -7.34 -8.70
C TYR A 209 -9.62 -7.66 -7.59
N GLY A 210 -9.96 -6.70 -6.73
CA GLY A 210 -10.81 -7.02 -5.58
C GLY A 210 -12.27 -7.25 -5.98
N TRP A 211 -12.79 -6.49 -6.95
CA TRP A 211 -14.10 -6.79 -7.53
C TRP A 211 -14.10 -8.11 -8.30
N ILE A 212 -13.03 -8.41 -9.05
CA ILE A 212 -12.89 -9.70 -9.74
C ILE A 212 -12.92 -10.86 -8.74
N VAL A 213 -12.14 -10.79 -7.66
CA VAL A 213 -12.11 -11.81 -6.62
C VAL A 213 -13.47 -11.95 -5.93
N ASP A 214 -14.15 -10.85 -5.62
CA ASP A 214 -15.50 -10.90 -5.05
C ASP A 214 -16.49 -11.61 -6.00
N GLN A 215 -16.43 -11.32 -7.31
CA GLN A 215 -17.28 -11.99 -8.31
C GLN A 215 -16.97 -13.49 -8.46
N ILE A 216 -15.70 -13.89 -8.34
CA ILE A 216 -15.29 -15.31 -8.30
C ILE A 216 -15.89 -15.98 -7.06
N VAL A 217 -15.66 -15.40 -5.87
CA VAL A 217 -16.11 -15.97 -4.59
C VAL A 217 -17.63 -16.12 -4.56
N ARG A 218 -18.40 -15.09 -4.94
CA ARG A 218 -19.87 -15.14 -4.93
C ARG A 218 -20.46 -16.23 -5.82
N ARG A 219 -19.79 -16.57 -6.93
CA ARG A 219 -20.27 -17.59 -7.88
C ARG A 219 -19.80 -19.00 -7.53
N ALA A 220 -18.64 -19.11 -6.91
CA ALA A 220 -18.05 -20.36 -6.49
C ALA A 220 -18.58 -20.84 -5.13
N ASP A 221 -18.85 -19.91 -4.20
CA ASP A 221 -19.36 -20.23 -2.87
C ASP A 221 -20.83 -20.70 -2.94
N PRO A 222 -21.18 -21.89 -2.42
CA PRO A 222 -22.56 -22.38 -2.43
C PRO A 222 -23.55 -21.46 -1.71
N LYS A 223 -23.08 -20.68 -0.71
CA LYS A 223 -23.90 -19.71 0.01
C LYS A 223 -23.95 -18.34 -0.67
N ARG A 224 -23.22 -18.14 -1.78
CA ARG A 224 -23.12 -16.89 -2.54
C ARG A 224 -22.75 -15.67 -1.71
N ARG A 225 -21.94 -15.88 -0.66
CA ARG A 225 -21.45 -14.79 0.21
C ARG A 225 -20.50 -13.89 -0.55
N SER A 226 -20.38 -12.64 -0.09
CA SER A 226 -19.31 -11.75 -0.52
C SER A 226 -17.95 -12.30 -0.08
N VAL A 227 -16.86 -11.80 -0.68
CA VAL A 227 -15.51 -12.19 -0.23
C VAL A 227 -15.24 -11.80 1.23
N GLY A 228 -15.75 -10.66 1.69
CA GLY A 228 -15.58 -10.24 3.08
C GLY A 228 -16.31 -11.15 4.06
N GLN A 229 -17.57 -11.48 3.76
CA GLN A 229 -18.36 -12.40 4.57
C GLN A 229 -17.80 -13.83 4.53
N PHE A 230 -17.40 -14.33 3.36
CA PHE A 230 -16.75 -15.64 3.22
C PHE A 230 -15.49 -15.71 4.09
N PHE A 231 -14.59 -14.73 3.97
CA PHE A 231 -13.37 -14.69 4.79
C PHE A 231 -13.69 -14.62 6.28
N LYS A 232 -14.65 -13.77 6.67
CA LYS A 232 -15.05 -13.62 8.07
C LYS A 232 -15.49 -14.95 8.68
N GLU A 233 -16.43 -15.63 8.03
CA GLU A 233 -17.00 -16.87 8.55
C GLU A 233 -16.05 -18.07 8.42
N GLU A 234 -15.27 -18.15 7.34
CA GLU A 234 -14.42 -19.31 7.06
C GLU A 234 -13.04 -19.22 7.70
N VAL A 235 -12.59 -18.02 8.06
CA VAL A 235 -11.23 -17.78 8.57
C VAL A 235 -11.24 -16.93 9.84
N ALA A 236 -11.73 -15.68 9.77
CA ALA A 236 -11.58 -14.74 10.87
C ALA A 236 -12.22 -15.24 12.16
N ASP A 237 -13.49 -15.63 12.12
CA ASP A 237 -14.25 -16.10 13.28
C ASP A 237 -13.77 -17.47 13.75
N LYS A 238 -13.46 -18.38 12.82
CA LYS A 238 -13.06 -19.77 13.14
C LYS A 238 -11.69 -19.84 13.83
N TYR A 239 -10.75 -18.99 13.44
CA TYR A 239 -9.38 -19.01 13.95
C TYR A 239 -9.06 -17.84 14.89
N GLY A 240 -10.03 -16.95 15.13
CA GLY A 240 -9.85 -15.74 15.94
C GLY A 240 -8.77 -14.83 15.36
N ILE A 241 -8.88 -14.51 14.07
CA ILE A 241 -7.98 -13.60 13.36
C ILE A 241 -8.64 -12.24 13.26
N ASP A 242 -7.99 -11.22 13.81
CA ASP A 242 -8.44 -9.83 13.74
C ASP A 242 -8.05 -9.19 12.40
N PHE A 243 -8.77 -9.56 11.33
CA PHE A 243 -8.63 -9.01 9.99
C PHE A 243 -10.01 -8.71 9.40
N HIS A 244 -10.17 -7.49 8.90
CA HIS A 244 -11.43 -6.98 8.37
C HIS A 244 -11.32 -6.68 6.89
N ILE A 245 -12.31 -7.16 6.13
CA ILE A 245 -12.64 -6.70 4.78
C ILE A 245 -14.01 -6.04 4.95
N GLY A 246 -14.02 -4.71 5.04
CA GLY A 246 -15.15 -3.95 5.59
C GLY A 246 -15.10 -3.90 7.12
N LEU A 247 -14.51 -2.84 7.67
CA LEU A 247 -14.43 -2.61 9.12
C LEU A 247 -15.79 -2.15 9.66
N PRO A 248 -16.30 -2.73 10.76
CA PRO A 248 -17.49 -2.21 11.43
C PRO A 248 -17.26 -0.81 11.99
N LYS A 249 -18.25 0.08 11.86
CA LYS A 249 -18.16 1.47 12.39
C LYS A 249 -17.83 1.55 13.87
N SER A 250 -18.22 0.55 14.66
CA SER A 250 -17.89 0.47 16.10
C SER A 250 -16.39 0.34 16.38
N GLU A 251 -15.62 -0.19 15.43
CA GLU A 251 -14.18 -0.44 15.57
C GLU A 251 -13.30 0.73 15.07
N GLU A 252 -13.88 1.77 14.48
CA GLU A 252 -13.13 2.89 13.87
C GLU A 252 -12.19 3.60 14.85
N HIS A 253 -12.53 3.61 16.13
CA HIS A 253 -11.70 4.18 17.19
C HIS A 253 -10.32 3.50 17.32
N THR A 254 -10.16 2.29 16.77
CA THR A 254 -8.92 1.52 16.79
C THR A 254 -7.99 1.81 15.60
N MET A 255 -8.47 2.52 14.57
CA MET A 255 -7.71 2.75 13.35
C MET A 255 -6.51 3.67 13.57
N SER A 256 -5.37 3.34 12.99
CA SER A 256 -4.26 4.28 12.80
C SER A 256 -4.60 5.29 11.72
N ARG A 257 -4.07 6.50 11.83
CA ARG A 257 -4.12 7.52 10.78
C ARG A 257 -2.90 7.38 9.87
N LEU A 258 -3.15 7.18 8.58
CA LEU A 258 -2.12 7.17 7.54
C LEU A 258 -1.69 8.60 7.18
N SER A 259 -0.39 8.80 7.00
CA SER A 259 0.16 10.10 6.58
C SER A 259 1.14 9.97 5.43
N MET A 260 1.25 11.05 4.65
CA MET A 260 2.20 11.12 3.54
C MET A 260 3.60 11.55 3.99
N PRO A 261 4.66 11.11 3.28
CA PRO A 261 5.98 11.67 3.46
C PRO A 261 6.01 13.16 3.11
N SER A 262 6.70 13.94 3.93
CA SER A 262 7.03 15.32 3.56
C SER A 262 8.12 15.34 2.50
N THR A 263 8.27 16.47 1.81
CA THR A 263 9.28 16.66 0.75
C THR A 263 10.71 16.38 1.23
N ALA A 264 11.03 16.72 2.49
CA ALA A 264 12.34 16.43 3.08
C ALA A 264 12.59 14.92 3.23
N HIS A 265 11.56 14.14 3.59
CA HIS A 265 11.67 12.68 3.67
C HIS A 265 11.85 12.05 2.29
N LEU A 266 11.08 12.52 1.30
CA LEU A 266 11.22 12.05 -0.08
C LEU A 266 12.63 12.33 -0.63
N LEU A 267 13.18 13.51 -0.37
CA LEU A 267 14.54 13.85 -0.78
C LEU A 267 15.58 12.94 -0.09
N LYS A 268 15.40 12.67 1.20
CA LYS A 268 16.25 11.74 1.95
C LYS A 268 16.21 10.33 1.36
N GLU A 269 15.02 9.84 0.98
CA GLU A 269 14.87 8.54 0.31
C GLU A 269 15.57 8.51 -1.05
N ILE A 270 15.44 9.56 -1.86
CA ILE A 270 16.11 9.66 -3.17
C ILE A 270 17.63 9.69 -3.02
N ILE A 271 18.16 10.40 -2.02
CA ILE A 271 19.60 10.44 -1.74
C ILE A 271 20.10 9.06 -1.30
N HIS A 272 19.32 8.37 -0.46
CA HIS A 272 19.67 7.03 0.02
C HIS A 272 19.58 5.97 -1.09
N ASP A 273 18.55 6.04 -1.93
CA ASP A 273 18.35 5.16 -3.07
C ASP A 273 17.83 5.92 -4.29
N PRO A 274 18.72 6.32 -5.23
CA PRO A 274 18.32 7.04 -6.44
C PRO A 274 17.32 6.29 -7.32
N ARG A 275 17.16 4.97 -7.16
CA ARG A 275 16.16 4.17 -7.92
C ARG A 275 14.73 4.59 -7.59
N VAL A 276 14.50 5.27 -6.47
CA VAL A 276 13.20 5.88 -6.15
C VAL A 276 12.74 6.81 -7.28
N LEU A 277 13.65 7.52 -7.97
CA LEU A 277 13.31 8.35 -9.12
C LEU A 277 12.73 7.56 -10.29
N ILE A 278 13.18 6.31 -10.50
CA ILE A 278 12.64 5.43 -11.54
C ILE A 278 11.20 5.06 -11.20
N VAL A 279 10.93 4.72 -9.94
CA VAL A 279 9.59 4.38 -9.47
C VAL A 279 8.65 5.58 -9.60
N LEU A 280 9.08 6.76 -9.13
CA LEU A 280 8.31 8.00 -9.28
C LEU A 280 8.05 8.33 -10.76
N GLY A 281 9.04 8.13 -11.62
CA GLY A 281 8.89 8.30 -13.07
C GLY A 281 7.85 7.34 -13.65
N ILE A 282 7.87 6.06 -13.27
CA ILE A 282 6.88 5.06 -13.70
C ILE A 282 5.47 5.43 -13.23
N LEU A 283 5.32 6.02 -12.05
CA LEU A 283 4.02 6.37 -11.47
C LEU A 283 3.46 7.69 -12.01
N HIS A 284 4.32 8.70 -12.25
CA HIS A 284 3.87 10.07 -12.51
C HIS A 284 4.13 10.58 -13.93
N LEU A 285 5.07 10.01 -14.67
CA LEU A 285 5.47 10.50 -16.00
C LEU A 285 4.87 9.71 -17.17
N ARG A 286 3.81 8.93 -16.91
CA ARG A 286 3.14 8.14 -17.95
C ARG A 286 2.14 9.00 -18.74
N PRO A 287 2.03 8.80 -20.07
CA PRO A 287 1.12 9.59 -20.88
C PRO A 287 -0.35 9.37 -20.45
N PRO A 288 -1.24 10.36 -20.65
CA PRO A 288 -2.66 10.27 -20.31
C PRO A 288 -3.38 9.05 -20.90
N THR A 289 -2.95 8.60 -22.07
CA THR A 289 -3.52 7.44 -22.76
C THR A 289 -3.04 6.09 -22.23
N SER A 290 -2.05 6.07 -21.32
CA SER A 290 -1.51 4.82 -20.79
C SER A 290 -2.47 4.13 -19.83
N ILE A 291 -2.45 2.79 -19.85
CA ILE A 291 -3.22 1.97 -18.89
C ILE A 291 -2.83 2.32 -17.46
N ALA A 292 -1.53 2.50 -17.17
CA ALA A 292 -1.06 2.87 -15.84
C ALA A 292 -1.70 4.17 -15.32
N ARG A 293 -1.88 5.18 -16.18
CA ARG A 293 -2.56 6.42 -15.81
C ARG A 293 -4.05 6.19 -15.58
N LYS A 294 -4.74 5.44 -16.45
CA LYS A 294 -6.15 5.07 -16.25
C LYS A 294 -6.38 4.34 -14.92
N VAL A 295 -5.51 3.37 -14.58
CA VAL A 295 -5.57 2.62 -13.30
C VAL A 295 -5.47 3.56 -12.10
N ARG A 296 -4.62 4.59 -12.18
CA ARG A 296 -4.42 5.55 -11.10
C ARG A 296 -5.60 6.52 -10.94
N GLU A 297 -6.28 6.84 -12.03
CA GLU A 297 -7.30 7.90 -12.06
C GLU A 297 -8.73 7.38 -11.92
N ASN A 298 -8.95 6.07 -12.03
CA ASN A 298 -10.26 5.44 -11.87
C ASN A 298 -10.17 4.26 -10.90
N PRO A 299 -10.84 4.31 -9.73
CA PRO A 299 -11.76 5.36 -9.27
C PRO A 299 -11.08 6.64 -8.72
N GLN A 300 -11.69 7.81 -8.97
CA GLN A 300 -11.15 9.11 -8.54
C GLN A 300 -11.16 9.35 -7.03
N TRP A 301 -12.01 8.63 -6.29
CA TRP A 301 -12.15 8.77 -4.83
C TRP A 301 -11.20 7.86 -4.04
N PHE A 302 -10.34 7.09 -4.71
CA PHE A 302 -9.39 6.17 -4.09
C PHE A 302 -7.98 6.74 -4.17
N LYS A 303 -7.64 7.66 -3.26
CA LYS A 303 -6.46 8.53 -3.36
C LYS A 303 -5.62 8.54 -2.09
N LEU A 304 -4.31 8.52 -2.32
CA LEU A 304 -3.26 8.71 -1.32
C LEU A 304 -2.29 9.78 -1.86
N GLU A 305 -2.68 11.03 -1.69
CA GLU A 305 -1.99 12.25 -2.13
C GLU A 305 -1.66 13.11 -0.89
N GLN A 306 -0.79 14.13 -1.00
CA GLN A 306 -0.34 14.92 0.16
C GLN A 306 -1.50 15.66 0.85
N ASP A 307 -2.46 16.14 0.08
CA ASP A 307 -3.63 16.91 0.50
C ASP A 307 -4.90 16.05 0.61
N VAL A 308 -4.93 14.90 -0.07
CA VAL A 308 -6.09 14.00 -0.11
C VAL A 308 -5.67 12.57 0.23
N ASN A 309 -6.00 12.12 1.45
CA ASN A 309 -5.83 10.72 1.85
C ASN A 309 -7.19 10.11 2.21
N THR A 310 -7.81 9.42 1.26
CA THR A 310 -9.12 8.78 1.47
C THR A 310 -9.03 7.48 2.26
N PHE A 311 -7.84 6.93 2.50
CA PHE A 311 -7.64 5.76 3.36
C PHE A 311 -7.72 6.06 4.86
N ASN A 312 -8.07 7.29 5.24
CA ASN A 312 -8.45 7.65 6.60
C ASN A 312 -9.97 7.88 6.74
N ASP A 313 -10.74 7.66 5.67
CA ASP A 313 -12.19 7.85 5.63
C ASP A 313 -12.90 6.59 6.17
N PRO A 314 -13.67 6.68 7.28
CA PRO A 314 -14.43 5.56 7.83
C PRO A 314 -15.41 4.92 6.83
N GLU A 315 -15.96 5.70 5.89
CA GLU A 315 -16.85 5.15 4.88
C GLU A 315 -16.09 4.28 3.86
N LEU A 316 -14.80 4.53 3.68
CA LEU A 316 -13.94 3.68 2.86
C LEU A 316 -13.53 2.42 3.62
N HIS A 317 -13.19 2.53 4.91
CA HIS A 317 -12.86 1.36 5.75
C HIS A 317 -13.98 0.31 5.80
N GLY A 318 -15.24 0.76 5.83
CA GLY A 318 -16.41 -0.12 5.80
C GLY A 318 -16.68 -0.81 4.45
N MET A 319 -15.97 -0.46 3.38
CA MET A 319 -16.16 -1.05 2.06
C MET A 319 -15.43 -2.38 1.92
N GLU A 320 -16.13 -3.40 1.40
CA GLU A 320 -15.50 -4.67 1.03
C GLU A 320 -14.69 -4.52 -0.27
N GLN A 321 -13.40 -4.26 -0.14
CA GLN A 321 -12.49 -4.11 -1.27
C GLN A 321 -11.17 -4.84 -1.03
N VAL A 322 -11.09 -6.09 -1.48
CA VAL A 322 -9.93 -6.96 -1.22
C VAL A 322 -8.69 -6.61 -2.05
N ALA A 323 -8.77 -5.60 -2.91
CA ALA A 323 -7.59 -5.06 -3.56
C ALA A 323 -6.69 -4.28 -2.61
N ALA A 324 -7.25 -3.56 -1.63
CA ALA A 324 -6.47 -2.59 -0.87
C ALA A 324 -7.03 -2.15 0.49
N LEU A 325 -8.25 -2.55 0.89
CA LEU A 325 -8.89 -2.03 2.11
C LEU A 325 -8.93 -3.02 3.28
N GLY A 326 -8.09 -4.05 3.25
CA GLY A 326 -7.91 -4.93 4.40
C GLY A 326 -7.37 -4.16 5.59
N ILE A 327 -7.96 -4.38 6.75
CA ILE A 327 -7.63 -3.70 8.00
C ILE A 327 -7.33 -4.75 9.06
N THR A 328 -6.15 -4.67 9.67
CA THR A 328 -5.68 -5.71 10.61
C THR A 328 -4.58 -5.17 11.51
N LYS A 329 -4.20 -5.99 12.48
CA LYS A 329 -2.95 -5.89 13.25
C LYS A 329 -1.85 -6.69 12.56
N ALA A 330 -0.59 -6.34 12.81
CA ALA A 330 0.56 -7.09 12.29
C ALA A 330 0.57 -8.54 12.78
N ARG A 331 0.24 -8.75 14.06
CA ARG A 331 0.17 -10.09 14.70
C ARG A 331 -0.82 -11.00 14.00
N ASP A 332 -2.02 -10.52 13.74
CA ASP A 332 -3.11 -11.29 13.13
C ASP A 332 -2.85 -11.61 11.66
N LEU A 333 -2.27 -10.67 10.92
CA LEU A 333 -1.82 -10.90 9.56
C LEU A 333 -0.74 -11.99 9.49
N ALA A 334 0.27 -11.92 10.36
CA ALA A 334 1.33 -12.93 10.42
C ALA A 334 0.77 -14.30 10.86
N ARG A 335 -0.17 -14.31 11.81
CA ARG A 335 -0.84 -15.53 12.28
C ARG A 335 -1.65 -16.19 11.17
N LEU A 336 -2.39 -15.40 10.38
CA LEU A 336 -3.15 -15.88 9.22
C LEU A 336 -2.26 -16.67 8.26
N PHE A 337 -1.14 -16.09 7.85
CA PHE A 337 -0.22 -16.77 6.95
C PHE A 337 0.52 -17.94 7.60
N SER A 338 0.78 -17.89 8.91
CA SER A 338 1.30 -19.06 9.64
C SER A 338 0.30 -20.22 9.64
N LEU A 339 -1.01 -19.95 9.80
CA LEU A 339 -2.05 -20.98 9.73
C LEU A 339 -2.13 -21.57 8.32
N MET A 340 -2.10 -20.71 7.30
CA MET A 340 -2.08 -21.11 5.89
C MET A 340 -0.90 -22.04 5.59
N LEU A 341 0.33 -21.64 5.95
CA LEU A 341 1.54 -22.43 5.72
C LEU A 341 1.56 -23.75 6.49
N SER A 342 0.86 -23.83 7.62
CA SER A 342 0.70 -25.08 8.37
C SER A 342 -0.39 -26.01 7.81
N GLY A 343 -1.04 -25.64 6.71
CA GLY A 343 -2.13 -26.39 6.09
C GLY A 343 -3.46 -26.36 6.87
N LYS A 344 -3.54 -25.60 7.97
CA LYS A 344 -4.72 -25.58 8.85
C LYS A 344 -5.97 -24.99 8.20
N LEU A 345 -5.81 -24.17 7.16
CA LEU A 345 -6.92 -23.51 6.47
C LEU A 345 -7.53 -24.35 5.33
N PHE A 346 -6.88 -25.45 4.97
CA PHE A 346 -7.26 -26.32 3.86
C PHE A 346 -7.70 -27.69 4.38
N ARG A 347 -8.40 -28.46 3.54
CA ARG A 347 -8.77 -29.85 3.86
C ARG A 347 -7.50 -30.67 4.06
N LYS A 348 -7.48 -31.51 5.10
CA LYS A 348 -6.44 -32.54 5.22
C LYS A 348 -6.72 -33.59 4.15
N VAL A 349 -5.84 -33.67 3.16
CA VAL A 349 -5.83 -34.73 2.13
C VAL A 349 -5.43 -36.06 2.75
#